data_AF-A0A257MAI6-F1
#
_entry.id   AF-A0A257MAI6-F1
#
_cell.length_a   1.000
_cell.length_b   1.000
_cell.length_c   1.000
_cell.angle_alpha   90.00
_cell.angle_beta   90.00
_cell.angle_gamma   90.00
#
_symmetry.space_group_name_H-M   'P 1'
#
loop_
_entity.id
_entity.type
_entity.pdbx_description
1 polymer ?
#
loop_
_entity_poly.entity_id
_entity_poly.type
_entity_poly.pdbx_seq_one_letter_code
_entity_poly.pdbx_strand_id
1 'polypeptide(L)'
;MKFPIVFDIVGTPLKIFGLLLLAPGFVSAYYRETNGVLAFALTSLLSICTGILLRRLGRRGEVGHKEAFAAVSIGWLAAIFFGSLPFAFQGLSLVDGLFESVSGLSATGATILVEADLQGYYIVNSTLADSSICAILLNDLSQGLDAYGIAWQAVDSQTFLGLLFWRSFQQLIGGLGIILMVVAIFPQLRVAGLQ
;
A
#
# COMPACT_ATOMS: atom_id res chain seq x y z
N MET A 1 -27.89 -5.03 -7.48
CA MET A 1 -26.74 -4.79 -6.59
C MET A 1 -26.66 -3.29 -6.37
N LYS A 2 -26.66 -2.84 -5.12
CA LYS A 2 -26.67 -1.41 -4.76
C LYS A 2 -25.23 -0.88 -4.68
N PHE A 3 -24.64 -0.50 -5.81
CA PHE A 3 -23.26 -0.01 -5.88
C PHE A 3 -22.91 1.12 -4.88
N PRO A 4 -23.78 2.10 -4.60
CA PRO A 4 -23.48 3.12 -3.59
C PRO A 4 -23.24 2.55 -2.18
N ILE A 5 -23.85 1.43 -1.82
CA ILE A 5 -23.59 0.78 -0.53
C ILE A 5 -22.17 0.19 -0.53
N VAL A 6 -21.78 -0.46 -1.63
CA VAL A 6 -20.43 -1.03 -1.80
C VAL A 6 -19.35 0.05 -1.69
N PHE A 7 -19.56 1.22 -2.30
CA PHE A 7 -18.61 2.33 -2.23
C PHE A 7 -18.47 2.92 -0.81
N ASP A 8 -19.55 3.00 -0.02
CA ASP A 8 -19.46 3.42 1.39
C ASP A 8 -18.65 2.43 2.23
N ILE A 9 -18.88 1.12 2.01
CA ILE A 9 -18.16 0.04 2.71
C ILE A 9 -16.67 0.05 2.33
N VAL A 10 -16.31 0.10 1.05
CA VAL A 10 -14.91 0.05 0.58
C VAL A 10 -14.15 1.33 0.90
N GLY A 11 -14.80 2.49 0.84
CA GLY A 11 -14.15 3.78 1.06
C GLY A 11 -13.56 3.94 2.46
N THR A 12 -14.15 3.30 3.49
CA THR A 12 -13.65 3.41 4.86
C THR A 12 -12.33 2.67 5.09
N PRO A 13 -12.21 1.35 4.80
CA PRO A 13 -10.95 0.63 4.81
C PRO A 13 -9.87 1.28 3.95
N LEU A 14 -10.22 1.82 2.78
CA LEU A 14 -9.23 2.43 1.89
C LEU A 14 -8.60 3.71 2.46
N LYS A 15 -9.39 4.53 3.17
CA LYS A 15 -8.83 5.68 3.91
C LYS A 15 -7.92 5.22 5.04
N ILE A 16 -8.34 4.19 5.79
CA ILE A 16 -7.54 3.63 6.88
C ILE A 16 -6.23 3.07 6.33
N PHE A 17 -6.27 2.34 5.22
CA PHE A 17 -5.09 1.82 4.53
C PHE A 17 -4.14 2.95 4.11
N GLY A 18 -4.69 4.04 3.55
CA GLY A 18 -3.93 5.25 3.25
C GLY A 18 -3.26 5.87 4.48
N LEU A 19 -3.91 5.89 5.63
CA LEU A 19 -3.30 6.33 6.89
C LEU A 19 -2.22 5.36 7.39
N LEU A 20 -2.43 4.05 7.24
CA LEU A 20 -1.46 3.02 7.61
C LEU A 20 -0.17 3.12 6.78
N LEU A 21 -0.26 3.55 5.52
CA LEU A 21 0.89 3.85 4.66
C LEU A 21 1.76 5.01 5.17
N LEU A 22 1.28 5.83 6.12
CA LEU A 22 2.14 6.81 6.76
C LEU A 22 3.18 6.15 7.68
N ALA A 23 2.91 4.97 8.24
CA ALA A 23 3.86 4.24 9.08
C ALA A 23 5.17 3.89 8.35
N PRO A 24 5.17 3.19 7.19
CA PRO A 24 6.40 3.00 6.40
C PRO A 24 6.98 4.34 5.90
N GLY A 25 6.14 5.34 5.62
CA GLY A 25 6.61 6.69 5.28
C GLY A 25 7.42 7.35 6.40
N PHE A 26 6.99 7.19 7.66
CA PHE A 26 7.74 7.64 8.83
C PHE A 26 9.04 6.86 9.01
N VAL A 27 9.05 5.55 8.73
CA VAL A 27 10.28 4.74 8.74
C VAL A 27 11.26 5.27 7.70
N SER A 28 10.82 5.51 6.46
CA SER A 28 11.65 6.15 5.43
C SER A 28 12.17 7.52 5.88
N ALA A 29 11.32 8.35 6.52
CA ALA A 29 11.75 9.66 7.03
C ALA A 29 12.83 9.53 8.11
N TYR A 30 12.68 8.57 9.03
CA TYR A 30 13.65 8.30 10.09
C TYR A 30 15.03 7.89 9.54
N TYR A 31 15.05 7.06 8.50
CA TYR A 31 16.27 6.63 7.82
C TYR A 31 16.76 7.61 6.73
N ARG A 32 16.12 8.77 6.59
CA ARG A 32 16.44 9.83 5.60
C ARG A 32 16.29 9.37 4.14
N GLU A 33 15.38 8.44 3.89
CA GLU A 33 15.04 7.92 2.58
C GLU A 33 14.03 8.81 1.87
N THR A 34 14.54 9.81 1.14
CA THR A 34 13.67 10.84 0.52
C THR A 34 12.76 10.24 -0.54
N ASN A 35 13.27 9.32 -1.38
CA ASN A 35 12.48 8.59 -2.38
C ASN A 35 11.34 7.80 -1.71
N GLY A 36 11.63 7.08 -0.63
CA GLY A 36 10.64 6.32 0.14
C GLY A 36 9.58 7.23 0.77
N VAL A 37 9.98 8.35 1.38
CA VAL A 37 9.06 9.33 1.96
C VAL A 37 8.07 9.81 0.90
N LEU A 38 8.57 10.20 -0.28
CA LEU A 38 7.71 10.68 -1.36
C LEU A 38 6.78 9.57 -1.88
N ALA A 39 7.30 8.36 -2.10
CA ALA A 39 6.52 7.22 -2.59
C ALA A 39 5.34 6.87 -1.64
N PHE A 40 5.60 6.79 -0.34
CA PHE A 40 4.57 6.51 0.65
C PHE A 40 3.61 7.68 0.84
N ALA A 41 4.08 8.93 0.80
CA ALA A 41 3.24 10.11 0.91
C ALA A 41 2.27 10.24 -0.29
N LEU A 42 2.76 10.06 -1.52
CA LEU A 42 1.92 10.08 -2.73
C LEU A 42 0.90 8.95 -2.71
N THR A 43 1.33 7.73 -2.36
CA THR A 43 0.42 6.58 -2.26
C THR A 43 -0.64 6.80 -1.18
N SER A 44 -0.23 7.27 0.00
CA SER A 44 -1.13 7.60 1.12
C SER A 44 -2.18 8.63 0.69
N LEU A 45 -1.74 9.72 0.05
CA LEU A 45 -2.62 10.76 -0.47
C LEU A 45 -3.63 10.19 -1.48
N LEU A 46 -3.16 9.44 -2.48
CA LEU A 46 -4.02 8.83 -3.50
C LEU A 46 -5.05 7.88 -2.87
N SER A 47 -4.64 7.04 -1.92
CA SER A 47 -5.51 6.10 -1.22
C SER A 47 -6.56 6.82 -0.36
N ILE A 48 -6.16 7.86 0.40
CA ILE A 48 -7.07 8.65 1.23
C ILE A 48 -8.06 9.42 0.35
N CYS A 49 -7.59 10.10 -0.70
CA CYS A 49 -8.44 10.83 -1.64
C CYS A 49 -9.45 9.90 -2.30
N THR A 50 -9.02 8.73 -2.77
CA THR A 50 -9.90 7.72 -3.38
C THR A 50 -10.91 7.20 -2.37
N GLY A 51 -10.49 6.88 -1.14
CA GLY A 51 -11.39 6.41 -0.10
C GLY A 51 -12.40 7.46 0.37
N ILE A 52 -12.02 8.75 0.42
CA ILE A 52 -12.94 9.87 0.66
C ILE A 52 -13.94 9.99 -0.50
N LEU A 53 -13.46 9.92 -1.75
CA LEU A 53 -14.29 10.01 -2.94
C LEU A 53 -15.32 8.87 -2.99
N LEU A 54 -14.89 7.62 -2.81
CA LEU A 54 -15.79 6.46 -2.77
C LEU A 54 -16.86 6.62 -1.69
N ARG A 55 -16.47 7.10 -0.50
CA ARG A 55 -17.44 7.33 0.57
C ARG A 55 -18.42 8.46 0.27
N ARG A 56 -17.98 9.52 -0.43
CA ARG A 56 -18.86 10.61 -0.87
C ARG A 56 -19.85 10.16 -1.94
N LEU A 57 -19.44 9.24 -2.82
CA LEU A 57 -20.33 8.59 -3.80
C LEU A 57 -21.18 7.47 -3.18
N GLY A 58 -20.82 7.03 -1.98
CA GLY A 58 -21.48 5.96 -1.26
C GLY A 58 -22.72 6.41 -0.49
N ARG A 59 -23.60 5.44 -0.17
CA ARG A 59 -24.81 5.69 0.62
C ARG A 59 -25.01 4.60 1.66
N ARG A 60 -25.26 5.00 2.90
CA ARG A 60 -25.66 4.08 3.97
C ARG A 60 -27.00 3.43 3.66
N GLY A 61 -27.13 2.16 3.99
CA GLY A 61 -28.36 1.39 3.81
C GLY A 61 -28.18 -0.03 4.29
N GLU A 62 -29.23 -0.83 4.18
CA GLU A 62 -29.18 -2.25 4.50
C GLU A 62 -28.22 -2.98 3.55
N VAL A 63 -27.23 -3.63 4.15
CA VAL A 63 -26.20 -4.39 3.44
C VAL A 63 -26.75 -5.79 3.16
N GLY A 64 -27.03 -6.07 1.89
CA GLY A 64 -27.33 -7.42 1.44
C GLY A 64 -26.06 -8.25 1.23
N HIS A 65 -26.23 -9.57 1.12
CA HIS A 65 -25.12 -10.50 0.86
C HIS A 65 -24.31 -10.12 -0.40
N LYS A 66 -24.99 -9.73 -1.50
CA LYS A 66 -24.33 -9.35 -2.77
C LYS A 66 -23.44 -8.12 -2.59
N GLU A 67 -23.90 -7.12 -1.85
CA GLU A 67 -23.13 -5.91 -1.54
C GLU A 67 -21.94 -6.23 -0.64
N ALA A 68 -22.11 -7.09 0.37
CA ALA A 68 -21.03 -7.51 1.26
C ALA A 68 -19.93 -8.27 0.50
N PHE A 69 -20.30 -9.28 -0.30
CA PHE A 69 -19.34 -10.03 -1.11
C PHE A 69 -18.58 -9.11 -2.09
N ALA A 70 -19.29 -8.24 -2.80
CA ALA A 70 -18.65 -7.29 -3.72
C ALA A 70 -17.70 -6.34 -2.98
N ALA A 71 -18.09 -5.82 -1.81
CA ALA A 71 -17.26 -4.91 -1.03
C ALA A 71 -15.97 -5.58 -0.53
N VAL A 72 -16.04 -6.85 -0.11
CA VAL A 72 -14.84 -7.61 0.28
C VAL A 72 -13.91 -7.79 -0.92
N SER A 73 -14.40 -8.30 -2.05
CA SER A 73 -13.56 -8.54 -3.24
C SER A 73 -12.93 -7.25 -3.77
N ILE A 74 -13.72 -6.17 -3.91
CA ILE A 74 -13.22 -4.88 -4.39
C ILE A 74 -12.26 -4.25 -3.37
N GLY A 75 -12.53 -4.38 -2.08
CA GLY A 75 -11.67 -3.88 -1.01
C GLY A 75 -10.29 -4.51 -1.04
N TRP A 76 -10.20 -5.83 -1.21
CA TRP A 76 -8.92 -6.54 -1.34
C TRP A 76 -8.17 -6.13 -2.61
N LEU A 77 -8.86 -6.06 -3.76
CA LEU A 77 -8.25 -5.61 -5.02
C LEU A 77 -7.73 -4.16 -4.91
N ALA A 78 -8.47 -3.28 -4.25
CA ALA A 78 -8.03 -1.92 -3.99
C ALA A 78 -6.81 -1.90 -3.07
N ALA A 79 -6.82 -2.66 -1.97
CA ALA A 79 -5.67 -2.74 -1.07
C ALA A 79 -4.40 -3.25 -1.77
N ILE A 80 -4.52 -4.24 -2.66
CA ILE A 80 -3.42 -4.75 -3.49
C ILE A 80 -2.93 -3.67 -4.45
N PHE A 81 -3.84 -2.99 -5.15
CA PHE A 81 -3.46 -1.93 -6.08
C PHE A 81 -2.73 -0.79 -5.37
N PHE A 82 -3.30 -0.22 -4.31
CA PHE A 82 -2.65 0.85 -3.57
C PHE A 82 -1.39 0.37 -2.82
N GLY A 83 -1.36 -0.87 -2.35
CA GLY A 83 -0.19 -1.46 -1.70
C GLY A 83 0.98 -1.70 -2.65
N SER A 84 0.71 -1.80 -3.96
CA SER A 84 1.74 -1.93 -5.01
C SER A 84 2.42 -0.61 -5.39
N LEU A 85 1.75 0.53 -5.19
CA LEU A 85 2.23 1.82 -5.69
C LEU A 85 3.58 2.27 -5.08
N PRO A 86 3.90 2.06 -3.78
CA PRO A 86 5.20 2.45 -3.25
C PRO A 86 6.36 1.70 -3.91
N PHE A 87 6.14 0.46 -4.35
CA PHE A 87 7.10 -0.33 -5.12
C PHE A 87 7.25 0.23 -6.54
N ALA A 88 6.14 0.50 -7.20
CA ALA A 88 6.14 1.04 -8.57
C ALA A 88 6.78 2.43 -8.64
N PHE A 89 6.49 3.30 -7.67
CA PHE A 89 7.07 4.64 -7.58
C PHE A 89 8.57 4.64 -7.28
N GLN A 90 9.10 3.52 -6.77
CA GLN A 90 10.53 3.32 -6.50
C GLN A 90 11.22 2.43 -7.53
N GLY A 91 10.64 2.27 -8.73
CA GLY A 91 11.35 1.73 -9.91
C GLY A 91 10.92 0.34 -10.36
N LEU A 92 10.08 -0.37 -9.59
CA LEU A 92 9.51 -1.65 -10.05
C LEU A 92 8.45 -1.42 -11.12
N SER A 93 8.27 -2.41 -12.01
CA SER A 93 7.11 -2.37 -12.90
C SER A 93 5.81 -2.51 -12.09
N LEU A 94 4.69 -2.01 -12.62
CA LEU A 94 3.41 -2.14 -11.94
C LEU A 94 3.05 -3.61 -11.69
N VAL A 95 3.40 -4.51 -12.62
CA VAL A 95 3.13 -5.95 -12.49
C VAL A 95 3.95 -6.56 -11.35
N ASP A 96 5.22 -6.20 -11.24
CA ASP A 96 6.09 -6.70 -10.16
C ASP A 96 5.68 -6.13 -8.81
N GLY A 97 5.32 -4.85 -8.75
CA GLY A 97 4.76 -4.23 -7.55
C GLY A 97 3.44 -4.87 -7.13
N LEU A 98 2.57 -5.22 -8.09
CA LEU A 98 1.32 -5.96 -7.81
C LEU A 98 1.64 -7.35 -7.28
N PHE A 99 2.61 -8.06 -7.84
CA PHE A 99 3.03 -9.37 -7.34
C PHE A 99 3.50 -9.29 -5.88
N GLU A 100 4.39 -8.34 -5.58
CA GLU A 100 4.87 -8.09 -4.21
C GLU A 100 3.73 -7.76 -3.25
N SER A 101 2.81 -6.87 -3.66
CA SER A 101 1.69 -6.48 -2.82
C SER A 101 0.68 -7.61 -2.60
N VAL A 102 0.43 -8.45 -3.61
CA VAL A 102 -0.42 -9.65 -3.46
C VAL A 102 0.24 -10.55 -2.43
N SER A 103 1.51 -10.90 -2.63
CA SER A 103 2.26 -11.81 -1.77
C SER A 103 2.28 -11.37 -0.31
N GLY A 104 2.49 -10.07 -0.05
CA GLY A 104 2.45 -9.50 1.28
C GLY A 104 1.06 -9.56 1.91
N LEU A 105 0.03 -9.02 1.23
CA LEU A 105 -1.32 -8.92 1.79
C LEU A 105 -2.05 -10.27 1.90
N SER A 106 -1.70 -11.27 1.10
CA SER A 106 -2.18 -12.64 1.27
C SER A 106 -1.41 -13.43 2.32
N ALA A 107 -0.36 -12.84 2.90
CA ALA A 107 0.59 -13.50 3.78
C ALA A 107 1.27 -14.73 3.15
N THR A 108 1.46 -14.73 1.82
CA THR A 108 2.16 -15.79 1.09
C THR A 108 3.67 -15.74 1.28
N GLY A 109 4.26 -14.53 1.30
CA GLY A 109 5.70 -14.35 1.57
C GLY A 109 6.65 -14.72 0.42
N ALA A 110 6.13 -14.86 -0.80
CA ALA A 110 6.95 -14.95 -2.02
C ALA A 110 7.53 -13.57 -2.40
N THR A 111 8.66 -13.55 -3.12
CA THR A 111 9.35 -12.31 -3.53
C THR A 111 9.85 -12.44 -4.98
N ILE A 112 9.76 -11.34 -5.73
CA ILE A 112 10.38 -11.17 -7.06
C ILE A 112 11.68 -10.37 -6.97
N LEU A 113 11.94 -9.70 -5.84
CA LEU A 113 13.23 -9.05 -5.57
C LEU A 113 14.34 -10.10 -5.52
N VAL A 114 15.36 -9.90 -6.36
CA VAL A 114 16.51 -10.81 -6.51
C VAL A 114 17.83 -10.21 -6.00
N GLU A 115 17.91 -8.89 -5.91
CA GLU A 115 19.10 -8.19 -5.43
C GLU A 115 19.10 -8.16 -3.91
N ALA A 116 20.24 -8.45 -3.29
CA ALA A 116 20.40 -8.45 -1.85
C ALA A 116 21.36 -7.34 -1.41
N ASP A 117 21.03 -6.64 -0.33
CA ASP A 117 21.93 -5.68 0.29
C ASP A 117 23.09 -6.38 1.04
N LEU A 118 23.99 -5.58 1.62
CA LEU A 118 25.11 -6.09 2.42
C LEU A 118 24.69 -6.89 3.66
N GLN A 119 23.44 -6.74 4.10
CA GLN A 119 22.86 -7.43 5.26
C GLN A 119 22.06 -8.68 4.84
N GLY A 120 21.94 -8.96 3.54
CA GLY A 120 21.23 -10.10 2.98
C GLY A 120 19.73 -9.87 2.78
N TYR A 121 19.23 -8.64 2.89
CA TYR A 121 17.83 -8.31 2.62
C TYR A 121 17.59 -8.13 1.13
N TYR A 122 16.51 -8.73 0.61
CA TYR A 122 16.10 -8.55 -0.77
C TYR A 122 15.52 -7.14 -0.99
N ILE A 123 16.18 -6.35 -1.83
CA ILE A 123 15.87 -4.94 -2.08
C ILE A 123 15.48 -4.68 -3.54
N VAL A 124 14.94 -3.49 -3.78
CA VAL A 124 14.70 -3.00 -5.14
C VAL A 124 16.03 -2.75 -5.81
N ASN A 125 16.11 -3.01 -7.12
CA ASN A 125 17.32 -2.76 -7.88
C ASN A 125 17.66 -1.26 -7.86
N SER A 126 18.87 -0.94 -7.39
CA SER A 126 19.37 0.42 -7.23
C SER A 126 19.29 1.24 -8.52
N THR A 127 19.70 0.67 -9.65
CA THR A 127 19.65 1.32 -10.97
C THR A 127 18.22 1.64 -11.43
N LEU A 128 17.27 0.74 -11.15
CA LEU A 128 15.85 0.98 -11.44
C LEU A 128 15.25 2.03 -10.50
N ALA A 129 15.68 2.06 -9.24
CA ALA A 129 15.23 3.06 -8.28
C ALA A 129 15.71 4.48 -8.63
N ASP A 130 16.92 4.63 -9.15
CA ASP A 130 17.47 5.92 -9.57
C ASP A 130 16.73 6.51 -10.79
N SER A 131 16.13 5.65 -11.62
CA SER A 131 15.30 6.03 -12.77
C SER A 131 13.79 6.05 -12.46
N SER A 132 13.43 5.93 -11.17
CA SER A 132 12.04 5.89 -10.73
C SER A 132 11.33 7.23 -10.83
N ILE A 133 9.99 7.19 -10.81
CA ILE A 133 9.15 8.40 -10.82
C ILE A 133 9.49 9.31 -9.63
N CYS A 134 9.73 8.74 -8.44
CA CYS A 134 10.10 9.53 -7.28
C CYS A 134 11.47 10.20 -7.43
N ALA A 135 12.46 9.49 -7.98
CA ALA A 135 13.78 10.07 -8.21
C ALA A 135 13.71 11.23 -9.21
N ILE A 136 12.98 11.06 -10.32
CA ILE A 136 12.77 12.13 -11.32
C ILE A 136 12.10 13.35 -10.68
N LEU A 137 10.99 13.16 -9.95
CA LEU A 137 10.26 14.26 -9.31
C LEU A 137 11.10 15.02 -8.27
N LEU A 138 11.92 14.32 -7.48
CA LEU A 138 12.77 14.96 -6.48
C LEU A 138 13.94 15.71 -7.12
N ASN A 139 14.50 15.19 -8.21
CA ASN A 139 15.54 15.87 -8.98
C ASN A 139 15.01 17.17 -9.61
N ASP A 140 13.82 17.10 -10.23
CA ASP A 140 13.17 18.28 -10.81
C ASP A 140 12.83 19.33 -9.73
N LEU A 141 12.36 18.88 -8.56
CA LEU A 141 12.06 19.75 -7.43
C LEU A 141 13.33 20.42 -6.87
N SER A 142 14.41 19.67 -6.70
CA SER A 142 15.70 20.17 -6.24
C SER A 142 16.25 21.26 -7.16
N GLN A 143 16.27 20.99 -8.48
CA GLN A 143 16.69 21.98 -9.48
C GLN A 143 15.79 23.23 -9.49
N GLY A 144 14.47 23.05 -9.33
CA GLY A 144 13.53 24.16 -9.25
C GLY A 144 13.76 25.04 -8.02
N LEU A 145 14.02 24.44 -6.85
CA LEU A 145 14.30 25.15 -5.61
C LEU A 145 15.63 25.91 -5.66
N ASP A 146 16.65 25.30 -6.27
CA ASP A 146 17.96 25.93 -6.47
C ASP A 146 17.84 27.20 -7.33
N ALA A 147 16.95 27.22 -8.31
CA ALA A 147 16.68 28.41 -9.13
C ALA A 147 16.10 29.59 -8.31
N TYR A 148 15.45 29.32 -7.18
CA TYR A 148 14.98 30.34 -6.21
C TYR A 148 15.97 30.60 -5.08
N GLY A 149 17.19 30.03 -5.14
CA GLY A 149 18.23 30.19 -4.11
C GLY A 149 18.00 29.34 -2.86
N ILE A 150 17.12 28.35 -2.91
CA ILE A 150 16.88 27.41 -1.81
C ILE A 150 17.67 26.13 -2.08
N ALA A 151 18.82 26.00 -1.43
CA ALA A 151 19.65 24.79 -1.55
C ALA A 151 18.99 23.60 -0.84
N TRP A 152 18.49 22.64 -1.63
CA TRP A 152 17.96 21.38 -1.12
C TRP A 152 18.40 20.24 -2.03
N GLN A 153 19.00 19.21 -1.44
CA GLN A 153 19.46 18.04 -2.18
C GLN A 153 18.82 16.78 -1.57
N ALA A 154 18.21 15.95 -2.41
CA ALA A 154 17.68 14.66 -2.00
C ALA A 154 18.82 13.79 -1.48
N VAL A 155 18.60 13.14 -0.32
CA VAL A 155 19.58 12.19 0.22
C VAL A 155 19.43 10.89 -0.54
N ASP A 156 20.43 10.60 -1.37
CA ASP A 156 20.52 9.33 -2.07
C ASP A 156 20.86 8.23 -1.05
N SER A 157 19.89 7.35 -0.81
CA SER A 157 19.95 6.34 0.25
C SER A 157 19.50 5.02 -0.34
N GLN A 158 20.49 4.20 -0.69
CA GLN A 158 20.32 2.88 -1.28
C GLN A 158 19.86 1.83 -0.24
N THR A 159 19.23 2.26 0.87
CA THR A 159 18.92 1.39 2.02
C THR A 159 17.49 0.85 2.02
N PHE A 160 16.55 1.41 1.25
CA PHE A 160 15.15 0.93 1.06
C PHE A 160 14.42 0.37 2.30
N LEU A 161 14.77 0.82 3.51
CA LEU A 161 14.30 0.27 4.79
C LEU A 161 12.80 0.51 4.98
N GLY A 162 12.27 1.61 4.47
CA GLY A 162 10.82 1.84 4.48
C GLY A 162 10.06 0.83 3.62
N LEU A 163 10.62 0.38 2.48
CA LEU A 163 10.03 -0.68 1.66
C LEU A 163 10.13 -2.05 2.35
N LEU A 164 11.27 -2.36 2.97
CA LEU A 164 11.44 -3.60 3.74
C LEU A 164 10.45 -3.67 4.91
N PHE A 165 10.29 -2.56 5.61
CA PHE A 165 9.26 -2.43 6.63
C PHE A 165 7.86 -2.62 6.02
N TRP A 166 7.55 -1.97 4.89
CA TRP A 166 6.26 -2.10 4.22
C TRP A 166 5.95 -3.55 3.84
N ARG A 167 6.91 -4.30 3.29
CA ARG A 167 6.75 -5.73 2.98
C ARG A 167 6.30 -6.53 4.21
N SER A 168 7.03 -6.37 5.32
CA SER A 168 6.70 -7.06 6.58
C SER A 168 5.35 -6.59 7.15
N PHE A 169 5.04 -5.31 6.99
CA PHE A 169 3.80 -4.71 7.47
C PHE A 169 2.59 -5.14 6.64
N GLN A 170 2.71 -5.35 5.34
CA GLN A 170 1.66 -5.94 4.51
C GLN A 170 1.33 -7.36 4.96
N GLN A 171 2.33 -8.15 5.35
CA GLN A 171 2.11 -9.49 5.90
C GLN A 171 1.39 -9.46 7.25
N LEU A 172 1.69 -8.47 8.10
CA LEU A 172 0.95 -8.24 9.34
C LEU A 172 -0.52 -7.88 9.07
N ILE A 173 -0.77 -6.92 8.17
CA ILE A 173 -2.12 -6.49 7.79
C ILE A 173 -2.91 -7.65 7.18
N GLY A 174 -2.29 -8.39 6.26
CA GLY A 174 -2.86 -9.56 5.59
C GLY A 174 -3.19 -10.69 6.55
N GLY A 175 -2.23 -11.06 7.40
CA GLY A 175 -2.40 -12.08 8.43
C GLY A 175 -3.51 -11.73 9.43
N LEU A 176 -3.54 -10.49 9.91
CA LEU A 176 -4.64 -10.00 10.77
C LEU A 176 -5.99 -10.06 10.04
N GLY A 177 -6.03 -9.69 8.76
CA GLY A 177 -7.23 -9.76 7.93
C GLY A 177 -7.80 -11.18 7.82
N ILE A 178 -6.93 -12.18 7.58
CA ILE A 178 -7.34 -13.58 7.52
C ILE A 178 -7.81 -14.08 8.89
N ILE A 179 -7.10 -13.75 9.98
CA ILE A 179 -7.50 -14.13 11.34
C ILE A 179 -8.88 -13.55 11.67
N LEU A 180 -9.11 -12.27 11.41
CA LEU A 180 -10.40 -11.62 11.65
C LEU A 180 -11.51 -12.24 10.81
N MET A 181 -11.24 -12.58 9.55
CA MET A 181 -12.19 -13.28 8.69
C MET A 181 -12.54 -14.65 9.27
N VAL A 182 -11.55 -15.44 9.67
CA VAL A 182 -11.76 -16.76 10.28
C VAL A 182 -12.56 -16.64 11.58
N VAL A 183 -12.15 -15.77 12.50
CA VAL A 183 -12.81 -15.60 13.80
C VAL A 183 -14.22 -15.02 13.67
N ALA A 184 -14.47 -14.14 12.69
CA ALA A 184 -15.80 -13.57 12.47
C ALA A 184 -16.77 -14.54 11.77
N ILE A 185 -16.26 -15.37 10.85
CA ILE A 185 -17.09 -16.26 10.02
C ILE A 185 -17.28 -17.63 10.67
N PHE A 186 -16.24 -18.26 11.22
CA PHE A 186 -16.33 -19.63 11.75
C PHE A 186 -17.41 -19.84 12.82
N PRO A 187 -17.67 -18.91 13.76
CA PRO A 187 -18.76 -19.07 14.73
C PRO A 187 -20.14 -19.16 14.06
N GLN A 188 -20.33 -18.50 12.91
CA GLN A 188 -21.58 -18.54 12.15
C GLN A 188 -21.77 -19.89 11.44
N LEU A 189 -20.68 -20.59 11.12
CA LEU A 189 -20.71 -21.92 10.50
C LEU A 189 -21.00 -23.04 11.51
N ARG A 190 -20.70 -22.84 12.81
CA ARG A 190 -20.92 -23.87 13.86
C ARG A 190 -22.39 -24.05 14.27
N VAL A 191 -23.30 -23.18 13.84
CA VAL A 191 -24.76 -23.35 14.10
C VAL A 191 -25.43 -24.30 13.09
N ALA A 192 -24.70 -24.80 12.08
CA ALA A 192 -25.23 -25.70 11.06
C ALA A 192 -24.99 -27.21 11.31
N GLY A 193 -24.59 -27.63 12.53
CA GLY A 193 -24.17 -29.03 12.78
C GLY A 193 -24.37 -29.60 14.18
N LEU A 194 -25.22 -28.99 15.02
CA LEU A 194 -25.74 -29.65 16.23
C LEU A 194 -27.25 -29.84 16.08
N GLN A 195 -27.61 -30.91 15.37
CA GLN A 195 -28.86 -31.65 15.52
C GLN A 195 -28.50 -33.09 15.86
#